data_AF-M2YJ81-F1
#
_entry.id   AF-M2YJ81-F1
#
_cell.length_a   1.000
_cell.length_b   1.000
_cell.length_c   1.000
_cell.angle_alpha   90.00
_cell.angle_beta   90.00
_cell.angle_gamma   90.00
#
_symmetry.space_group_name_H-M   'P 1'
#
loop_
_entity.id
_entity.type
_entity.pdbx_description
1 polymer ?
#
loop_
_entity_poly.entity_id
_entity_poly.type
_entity_poly.pdbx_seq_one_letter_code
_entity_poly.pdbx_strand_id
1 'polypeptide(L)'
;MCSPEELKQFVKFRGLRDPYPSGLTLKAMYVKILDEADREATFRFLDLPAEMRNLVYAELLTFNVDTCPGHRFCYAQILRTCKAVNQEAISILYEDNVFDARFTVIAADEVPAAMVTDAMIHKQAVRV
;
A
#
# COMPACT_ATOMS: atom_id res chain seq x y z
N MET A 1 -21.49 12.79 -13.66
CA MET A 1 -20.75 12.32 -14.86
C MET A 1 -19.93 13.48 -15.39
N CYS A 2 -18.65 13.29 -15.66
CA CYS A 2 -17.75 14.37 -16.13
C CYS A 2 -18.08 14.78 -17.58
N SER A 3 -18.08 16.09 -17.87
CA SER A 3 -18.40 16.70 -19.17
C SER A 3 -17.20 16.64 -20.14
N PRO A 4 -17.41 16.69 -21.47
CA PRO A 4 -16.31 16.77 -22.44
C PRO A 4 -15.38 17.97 -22.21
N GLU A 5 -15.94 19.10 -21.81
CA GLU A 5 -15.21 20.34 -21.50
C GLU A 5 -14.27 20.19 -20.30
N GLU A 6 -14.72 19.52 -19.23
CA GLU A 6 -13.88 19.21 -18.07
C GLU A 6 -12.72 18.29 -18.45
N LEU A 7 -12.98 17.26 -19.25
CA LEU A 7 -11.92 16.36 -19.71
C LEU A 7 -10.87 17.09 -20.56
N LYS A 8 -11.32 18.02 -21.41
CA LYS A 8 -10.42 18.90 -22.18
C LYS A 8 -9.58 19.79 -21.26
N GLN A 9 -10.15 20.31 -20.17
CA GLN A 9 -9.40 21.05 -19.17
C GLN A 9 -8.34 20.18 -18.50
N PHE A 10 -8.64 18.93 -18.14
CA PHE A 10 -7.65 18.02 -17.53
C PHE A 10 -6.49 17.71 -18.47
N VAL A 11 -6.76 17.45 -19.75
CA VAL A 11 -5.71 17.24 -20.78
C VAL A 11 -4.80 18.47 -20.86
N LYS A 12 -5.39 19.68 -20.86
CA LYS A 12 -4.62 20.94 -20.88
C LYS A 12 -3.80 21.14 -19.61
N PHE A 13 -4.37 20.92 -18.42
CA PHE A 13 -3.67 21.07 -17.14
C PHE A 13 -2.49 20.12 -17.00
N ARG A 14 -2.61 18.90 -17.54
CA ARG A 14 -1.53 17.91 -17.55
C ARG A 14 -0.49 18.15 -18.65
N GLY A 15 -0.65 19.21 -19.46
CA GLY A 15 0.27 19.51 -20.57
C GLY A 15 0.24 18.48 -21.70
N LEU A 16 -0.82 17.67 -21.78
CA LEU A 16 -0.99 16.64 -22.80
C LEU A 16 -1.44 17.28 -24.11
N ARG A 17 -0.98 16.72 -25.25
CA ARG A 17 -1.41 17.20 -26.57
C ARG A 17 -2.72 16.53 -26.96
N ASP A 18 -3.67 17.35 -27.40
CA ASP A 18 -4.81 16.86 -28.17
C ASP A 18 -4.34 16.68 -29.63
N PRO A 19 -4.28 15.45 -30.17
CA PRO A 19 -3.85 15.22 -31.54
C PRO A 19 -4.89 15.67 -32.57
N TYR A 20 -6.10 16.05 -32.15
CA TYR A 20 -7.19 16.46 -33.03
C TYR A 20 -7.43 17.97 -32.99
N PRO A 21 -7.82 18.58 -34.13
CA PRO A 21 -8.13 20.01 -34.19
C PRO A 21 -9.33 20.34 -33.27
N SER A 22 -9.25 21.51 -32.64
CA SER A 22 -10.21 21.96 -31.63
C SER A 22 -11.65 21.92 -32.13
N GLY A 23 -12.50 21.13 -31.46
CA GLY A 23 -13.95 21.05 -31.72
C GLY A 23 -14.43 19.74 -32.33
N LEU A 24 -13.52 18.82 -32.71
CA LEU A 24 -13.87 17.51 -33.29
C LEU A 24 -13.53 16.32 -32.38
N THR A 25 -12.85 16.56 -31.25
CA THR A 25 -12.43 15.51 -30.32
C THR A 25 -13.64 14.97 -29.55
N LEU A 26 -13.98 13.70 -29.77
CA LEU A 26 -15.03 13.01 -29.02
C LEU A 26 -14.60 12.80 -27.56
N LYS A 27 -15.58 12.79 -26.65
CA LYS A 27 -15.39 12.49 -25.22
C LYS A 27 -14.53 11.23 -24.99
N ALA A 28 -14.78 10.17 -25.75
CA ALA A 28 -14.05 8.91 -25.65
C ALA A 28 -12.53 9.06 -25.93
N MET A 29 -12.14 10.02 -26.78
CA MET A 29 -10.72 10.26 -27.09
C MET A 29 -10.02 10.96 -25.93
N TYR A 30 -10.67 11.93 -25.27
CA TYR A 30 -10.11 12.52 -24.06
C TYR A 30 -9.93 11.50 -22.93
N VAL A 31 -10.88 10.58 -22.78
CA VAL A 31 -10.74 9.47 -21.82
C VAL A 31 -9.53 8.60 -22.17
N LYS A 32 -9.34 8.22 -23.45
CA LYS A 32 -8.18 7.44 -23.86
C LYS A 32 -6.85 8.15 -23.60
N ILE A 33 -6.76 9.44 -23.94
CA ILE A 33 -5.55 10.24 -23.70
C ILE A 33 -5.22 10.30 -22.21
N LEU A 34 -6.22 10.53 -21.36
CA LEU A 34 -6.03 10.59 -19.91
C LEU A 34 -5.68 9.21 -19.33
N ASP A 35 -6.32 8.14 -19.81
CA ASP A 35 -6.04 6.76 -19.39
C ASP A 35 -4.64 6.31 -19.79
N GLU A 36 -4.19 6.62 -21.01
CA GLU A 36 -2.81 6.38 -21.46
C GLU A 36 -1.81 7.17 -20.60
N ALA A 37 -2.08 8.45 -20.33
CA ALA A 37 -1.23 9.26 -19.46
C ALA A 37 -1.20 8.74 -18.01
N ASP A 38 -2.33 8.26 -17.48
CA ASP A 38 -2.42 7.67 -16.14
C ASP A 38 -1.71 6.31 -16.06
N ARG A 39 -1.70 5.53 -17.15
CA ARG A 39 -0.94 4.27 -17.25
C ARG A 39 0.57 4.47 -17.26
N GLU A 40 1.03 5.54 -17.89
CA GLU A 40 2.45 5.90 -17.92
C GLU A 40 2.89 6.68 -16.67
N ALA A 41 1.93 7.20 -15.89
CA ALA A 41 2.23 7.94 -14.68
C ALA A 41 2.93 7.05 -13.65
N THR A 42 4.15 7.44 -13.27
CA THR A 42 4.87 6.81 -12.17
C THR A 42 4.73 7.66 -10.91
N PHE A 43 4.27 7.03 -9.83
CA PHE A 43 4.20 7.70 -8.55
C PHE A 43 5.58 7.70 -7.87
N ARG A 44 6.23 8.86 -7.86
CA ARG A 44 7.54 9.06 -7.22
C ARG A 44 7.34 9.28 -5.72
N PHE A 45 7.19 8.17 -4.98
CA PHE A 45 6.91 8.21 -3.55
C PHE A 45 7.90 9.05 -2.73
N LEU A 46 9.20 9.00 -3.06
CA LEU A 46 10.24 9.77 -2.36
C LEU A 46 10.25 11.27 -2.71
N ASP A 47 9.53 11.70 -3.75
CA ASP A 47 9.37 13.11 -4.09
C ASP A 47 8.26 13.78 -3.26
N LEU A 48 7.47 12.99 -2.52
CA LEU A 48 6.53 13.53 -1.53
C LEU A 48 7.27 14.18 -0.37
N PRO A 49 6.72 15.22 0.28
CA PRO A 49 7.21 15.72 1.56
C PRO A 49 7.23 14.63 2.64
N ALA A 50 8.17 14.74 3.58
CA ALA A 50 8.34 13.75 4.65
C ALA A 50 7.08 13.57 5.48
N GLU A 51 6.34 14.65 5.75
CA GLU A 51 5.08 14.63 6.49
C GLU A 51 4.02 13.77 5.78
N MET A 52 3.94 13.86 4.46
CA MET A 52 3.02 13.03 3.67
C MET A 52 3.46 11.58 3.63
N ARG A 53 4.77 11.30 3.56
CA ARG A 53 5.28 9.93 3.64
C ARG A 53 4.98 9.31 5.01
N ASN A 54 5.11 10.07 6.09
CA ASN A 54 4.78 9.60 7.44
C ASN A 54 3.31 9.19 7.58
N LEU A 55 2.38 9.90 6.93
CA LEU A 55 0.96 9.47 6.91
C LEU A 55 0.78 8.12 6.22
N VAL A 56 1.48 7.89 5.10
CA VAL A 56 1.45 6.60 4.40
C VAL A 56 2.09 5.51 5.25
N TYR A 57 3.21 5.80 5.93
CA TYR A 57 3.85 4.85 6.83
C TYR A 57 2.97 4.50 8.03
N ALA A 58 2.32 5.48 8.65
CA ALA A 58 1.40 5.24 9.76
C ALA A 58 0.27 4.29 9.35
N GLU A 59 -0.36 4.53 8.19
CA GLU A 59 -1.44 3.67 7.69
C GLU A 59 -0.97 2.23 7.42
N LEU A 60 0.26 2.05 6.92
CA LEU A 60 0.78 0.74 6.59
C LEU A 60 1.37 -0.01 7.78
N LEU A 61 1.97 0.70 8.74
CA LEU A 61 2.81 0.11 9.78
C LEU A 61 2.15 0.04 11.15
N THR A 62 1.06 0.79 11.40
CA THR A 62 0.37 0.77 12.70
C THR A 62 -0.76 -0.26 12.76
N PHE A 63 -0.97 -0.87 13.93
CA PHE A 63 -2.10 -1.76 14.18
C PHE A 63 -3.34 -0.93 14.48
N ASN A 64 -4.28 -0.93 13.53
CA ASN A 64 -5.50 -0.14 13.67
C ASN A 64 -6.57 -0.90 14.50
N VAL A 65 -6.27 -1.13 15.78
CA VAL A 65 -7.09 -1.94 16.70
C VAL A 65 -8.42 -1.25 17.03
N ASP A 66 -8.40 0.07 17.13
CA ASP A 66 -9.58 0.87 17.49
C ASP A 66 -10.60 0.93 16.34
N THR A 67 -10.11 1.00 15.10
CA THR A 67 -10.96 1.15 13.91
C THR A 67 -11.44 -0.19 13.38
N CYS A 68 -10.69 -1.28 13.61
CA CYS A 68 -11.01 -2.63 13.15
C CYS A 68 -10.62 -3.68 14.21
N PRO A 69 -11.56 -4.08 15.09
CA PRO A 69 -11.31 -5.13 16.08
C PRO A 69 -10.86 -6.42 15.39
N GLY A 70 -9.61 -6.85 15.64
CA GLY A 70 -8.99 -8.02 15.00
C GLY A 70 -7.92 -7.70 13.95
N HIS A 71 -7.75 -6.44 13.56
CA HIS A 71 -6.72 -6.00 12.64
C HIS A 71 -5.36 -5.84 13.35
N ARG A 72 -4.66 -6.96 13.56
CA ARG A 72 -3.34 -7.02 14.23
C ARG A 72 -2.18 -7.25 13.25
N PHE A 73 -2.33 -6.87 11.99
CA PHE A 73 -1.28 -7.01 10.98
C PHE A 73 -0.91 -5.67 10.38
N CYS A 74 0.30 -5.58 9.85
CA CYS A 74 0.85 -4.41 9.19
C CYS A 74 1.59 -4.83 7.91
N TYR A 75 1.82 -3.87 7.01
CA TYR A 75 2.47 -4.08 5.72
C TYR A 75 3.96 -3.72 5.76
N ALA A 76 4.71 -4.41 6.62
CA ALA A 76 6.14 -4.17 6.82
C ALA A 76 7.02 -4.40 5.58
N GLN A 77 6.47 -4.96 4.48
CA GLN A 77 7.19 -5.15 3.22
C GLN A 77 7.74 -3.84 2.65
N ILE A 78 7.11 -2.70 2.94
CA ILE A 78 7.58 -1.38 2.51
C ILE A 78 8.98 -1.04 3.04
N LEU A 79 9.34 -1.50 4.25
CA LEU A 79 10.65 -1.29 4.87
C LEU A 79 11.80 -1.99 4.12
N ARG A 80 11.48 -2.93 3.23
CA ARG A 80 12.47 -3.66 2.42
C ARG A 80 12.76 -3.01 1.07
N THR A 81 12.03 -1.95 0.71
CA THR A 81 12.14 -1.33 -0.62
C THR A 81 13.48 -0.63 -0.83
N CYS A 82 13.88 0.25 0.09
CA CYS A 82 15.18 0.92 0.05
C CYS A 82 15.61 1.40 1.45
N LYS A 83 16.88 1.81 1.58
CA LYS A 83 17.48 2.27 2.85
C LYS A 83 16.81 3.52 3.41
N ALA A 84 16.44 4.47 2.55
CA ALA A 84 15.80 5.72 2.97
C ALA A 84 14.44 5.45 3.62
N VAL A 85 13.58 4.67 2.95
CA VAL A 85 12.27 4.27 3.48
C VAL A 85 12.41 3.50 4.79
N ASN A 86 13.39 2.61 4.89
CA ASN A 86 13.64 1.88 6.13
C ASN A 86 14.03 2.83 7.27
N GLN A 87 15.01 3.70 7.04
CA GLN A 87 15.49 4.66 8.05
C GLN A 87 14.41 5.62 8.52
N GLU A 88 13.51 6.04 7.64
CA GLU A 88 12.42 6.96 7.98
C GLU A 88 11.30 6.29 8.77
N ALA A 89 10.96 5.03 8.46
CA ALA A 89 9.70 4.43 8.90
C ALA A 89 9.86 3.29 9.92
N ILE A 90 11.07 2.80 10.17
CA ILE A 90 11.28 1.66 11.08
C ILE A 90 10.84 1.95 12.52
N SER A 91 11.00 3.21 12.98
CA SER A 91 10.53 3.63 14.31
C SER A 91 9.02 3.49 14.44
N ILE A 92 8.24 3.87 13.43
CA ILE A 92 6.78 3.73 13.43
C ILE A 92 6.36 2.28 13.69
N LEU A 93 7.05 1.30 13.09
CA LEU A 93 6.72 -0.10 13.31
C LEU A 93 6.98 -0.55 14.76
N TYR A 94 8.09 -0.11 15.38
CA TYR A 94 8.53 -0.65 16.67
C TYR A 94 8.21 0.23 17.88
N GLU A 95 7.99 1.52 17.68
CA GLU A 95 7.71 2.50 18.74
C GLU A 95 6.21 2.79 18.85
N ASP A 96 5.48 2.87 17.73
CA ASP A 96 4.05 3.23 17.75
C ASP A 96 3.13 2.02 17.91
N ASN A 97 3.65 0.80 17.81
CA ASN A 97 2.88 -0.43 17.98
C ASN A 97 3.12 -1.11 19.32
N VAL A 98 2.06 -1.71 19.87
CA VAL A 98 2.14 -2.60 21.03
C VAL A 98 1.95 -4.05 20.57
N PHE A 99 3.00 -4.85 20.75
CA PHE A 99 2.98 -6.29 20.43
C PHE A 99 2.50 -7.11 21.65
N ASP A 100 1.31 -7.71 21.56
CA ASP A 100 0.79 -8.66 22.55
C ASP A 100 1.23 -10.09 22.20
N ALA A 101 2.20 -10.62 22.93
CA ALA A 101 2.66 -12.01 22.78
C ALA A 101 2.14 -12.86 23.96
N ARG A 102 1.34 -13.88 23.65
CA ARG A 102 0.82 -14.83 24.64
C ARG A 102 1.49 -16.17 24.46
N PHE A 103 2.13 -16.63 25.53
CA PHE A 103 2.77 -17.94 25.57
C PHE A 103 1.87 -18.90 26.35
N THR A 104 1.52 -20.03 25.74
CA THR A 104 0.82 -21.12 26.41
C THR A 104 1.79 -22.27 26.63
N VAL A 105 1.94 -22.71 27.88
CA VAL A 105 2.67 -23.93 28.21
C VAL A 105 1.71 -25.09 28.03
N ILE A 106 1.97 -25.95 27.06
CA ILE A 106 1.21 -27.18 26.85
C ILE A 106 1.89 -28.26 27.69
N ALA A 107 1.19 -28.81 28.69
CA ALA A 107 1.67 -29.98 29.41
C ALA A 107 1.76 -31.16 28.43
N ALA A 108 2.83 -31.96 28.53
CA ALA A 108 3.16 -33.01 27.55
C ALA A 108 2.05 -34.09 27.38
N ASP A 109 1.09 -34.16 28.29
CA ASP A 109 0.07 -35.21 28.33
C ASP A 109 -1.30 -34.78 27.76
N GLU A 110 -1.45 -33.52 27.31
CA GLU A 110 -2.68 -33.03 26.66
C GLU A 110 -2.36 -32.20 25.42
N VAL A 111 -1.87 -32.84 24.36
CA VAL A 111 -1.82 -32.21 23.03
C VAL A 111 -3.18 -32.44 22.34
N PRO A 112 -4.09 -31.45 22.27
CA PRO A 112 -5.27 -31.58 21.44
C PRO A 112 -4.84 -31.71 19.97
N ALA A 113 -5.38 -32.72 19.28
CA ALA A 113 -5.03 -33.07 17.90
C ALA A 113 -5.12 -31.88 16.91
N ALA A 114 -5.86 -30.83 17.24
CA ALA A 114 -5.99 -29.60 16.46
C ALA A 114 -4.73 -28.71 16.42
N MET A 115 -3.84 -28.77 17.42
CA MET A 115 -2.59 -27.99 17.41
C MET A 115 -1.46 -28.67 16.60
N VAL A 116 -1.62 -29.94 16.22
CA VAL A 116 -0.63 -30.67 15.42
C VAL A 116 -0.62 -30.20 13.96
N THR A 117 -1.71 -29.64 13.47
CA THR A 117 -1.85 -29.22 12.06
C THR A 117 -1.31 -27.82 11.75
N ASP A 118 -1.38 -26.86 12.67
CA ASP A 118 -0.88 -25.50 12.40
C ASP A 118 0.65 -25.38 12.52
N ALA A 119 1.28 -26.23 13.33
CA ALA A 119 2.74 -26.26 13.46
C ALA A 119 3.46 -26.86 12.24
N MET A 120 2.75 -27.46 11.28
CA MET A 120 3.35 -28.08 10.08
C MET A 120 3.37 -27.18 8.84
N ILE A 121 2.69 -26.02 8.82
CA ILE A 121 2.60 -25.18 7.60
C ILE A 121 3.74 -24.14 7.49
N HIS A 122 4.57 -23.94 8.53
CA HIS A 122 5.70 -22.99 8.48
C HIS A 122 7.11 -23.63 8.45
N LYS A 123 7.20 -24.95 8.26
CA LYS A 123 8.48 -25.62 7.97
C LYS A 123 8.64 -25.96 6.49
N GLN A 124 8.52 -24.98 5.60
CA GLN A 124 9.14 -25.10 4.28
C GLN A 124 9.79 -23.78 3.86
N ALA A 125 11.02 -23.93 3.38
CA ALA A 125 11.88 -22.95 2.71
C ALA A 125 12.74 -22.00 3.56
N VAL A 126 13.77 -22.57 4.24
CA VAL A 126 15.12 -21.99 4.16
C VAL A 126 16.07 -23.11 3.75
N ARG A 127 16.50 -23.06 2.48
CA ARG A 127 17.61 -23.84 1.94
C ARG A 127 18.69 -22.82 1.58
N VAL A 128 19.79 -22.83 2.34
CA VAL A 128 21.12 -22.45 1.89
C VAL A 128 22.06 -23.50 2.44
#